data_AF-A0A7J2ZL17-F1
#
_entry.id   AF-A0A7J2ZL17-F1
#
_cell.length_a   1.000
_cell.length_b   1.000
_cell.length_c   1.000
_cell.angle_alpha   90.00
_cell.angle_beta   90.00
_cell.angle_gamma   90.00
#
_symmetry.space_group_name_H-M   'P 1'
#
loop_
_entity.id
_entity.type
_entity.pdbx_description
1 polymer ?
#
loop_
_entity_poly.entity_id
_entity_poly.type
_entity_poly.pdbx_seq_one_letter_code
_entity_poly.pdbx_strand_id
1 'polypeptide(L)'
;MVLEELLSSPELLTFILPFLLVFSVFFAVLTMIKLFDKRINIILSLCLTLIAWYGGAFTFIATWLARSIAYFTLVIFSIVFILGGLFWAAGKTKKMYYKHLSPEKKEKLLKRLEKLRKKRKKYMEEYEKAEEQGDTAKMSTYARLIDEIDNEIRKIKIALGPL
;
A
#
# COMPACT_ATOMS: atom_id res chain seq x y z
N MET A 1 -2.82 -26.71 -33.11
CA MET A 1 -2.56 -28.13 -33.45
C MET A 1 -1.14 -28.58 -33.13
N VAL A 2 -0.08 -28.25 -33.89
CA VAL A 2 1.29 -28.74 -33.57
C VAL A 2 1.80 -28.26 -32.20
N LEU A 3 1.48 -27.03 -31.79
CA LEU A 3 1.88 -26.50 -30.48
C LEU A 3 1.12 -27.15 -29.30
N GLU A 4 -0.12 -27.59 -29.53
CA GLU A 4 -0.95 -28.26 -28.51
C GLU A 4 -0.50 -29.72 -28.33
N GLU A 5 -0.15 -30.42 -29.41
CA GLU A 5 0.49 -31.75 -29.36
C GLU A 5 1.86 -31.69 -28.68
N LEU A 6 2.66 -30.64 -28.93
CA LEU A 6 3.96 -30.49 -28.25
C LEU A 6 3.79 -30.22 -26.75
N LEU A 7 2.84 -29.34 -26.36
CA LEU A 7 2.58 -28.99 -24.96
C LEU A 7 1.83 -30.08 -24.18
N SER A 8 1.14 -30.99 -24.86
CA SER A 8 0.45 -32.14 -24.24
C SER A 8 1.33 -33.38 -24.10
N SER A 9 2.54 -33.37 -24.66
CA SER A 9 3.49 -34.46 -24.43
C SER A 9 4.00 -34.42 -22.98
N PRO A 10 3.77 -35.48 -22.18
CA PRO A 10 4.08 -35.50 -20.75
C PRO A 10 5.59 -35.30 -20.49
N GLU A 11 6.43 -35.69 -21.44
CA GLU A 11 7.88 -35.49 -21.37
C GLU A 11 8.25 -34.01 -21.38
N LEU A 12 7.66 -33.17 -22.25
CA LEU A 12 7.95 -31.73 -22.30
C LEU A 12 7.65 -31.04 -20.97
N LEU A 13 6.50 -31.36 -20.36
CA LEU A 13 6.11 -30.82 -19.05
C LEU A 13 7.07 -31.26 -17.94
N THR A 14 7.57 -32.49 -18.01
CA THR A 14 8.49 -33.04 -17.02
C THR A 14 9.89 -32.41 -17.11
N PHE A 15 10.31 -31.91 -18.29
CA PHE A 15 11.62 -31.29 -18.48
C PHE A 15 11.60 -29.75 -18.42
N ILE A 16 10.62 -29.09 -19.05
CA ILE A 16 10.58 -27.63 -19.17
C ILE A 16 10.16 -26.97 -17.85
N LEU A 17 9.22 -27.58 -17.13
CA LEU A 17 8.72 -27.00 -15.88
C LEU A 17 9.82 -26.87 -14.81
N PRO A 18 10.61 -27.92 -14.48
CA PRO A 18 11.71 -27.76 -13.54
C PRO A 18 12.82 -26.85 -14.10
N PHE A 19 13.01 -26.79 -15.42
CA PHE A 19 13.99 -25.89 -16.04
C PHE A 19 13.64 -24.43 -15.76
N LEU A 20 12.40 -24.05 -16.05
CA LEU A 20 11.89 -22.69 -15.79
C LEU A 20 11.92 -22.36 -14.30
N LEU A 21 11.65 -23.34 -13.44
CA LEU A 21 11.68 -23.18 -11.99
C LEU A 21 13.09 -22.82 -11.50
N VAL A 22 14.09 -23.63 -11.82
CA VAL A 22 15.48 -23.40 -11.42
C VAL A 22 16.02 -22.10 -12.04
N PHE A 23 15.69 -21.84 -13.31
CA PHE A 23 16.02 -20.58 -13.98
C PHE A 23 15.46 -19.37 -13.23
N SER A 24 14.18 -19.43 -12.85
CA SER A 24 13.51 -18.32 -12.17
C SER A 24 14.16 -18.02 -10.81
N VAL A 25 14.64 -19.04 -10.10
CA VAL A 25 15.34 -18.88 -8.82
C VAL A 25 16.68 -18.18 -9.03
N PHE A 26 17.52 -18.66 -9.94
CA PHE A 26 18.81 -18.01 -10.21
C PHE A 26 18.62 -16.58 -10.72
N PHE A 27 17.64 -16.37 -11.59
CA PHE A 27 17.31 -15.03 -12.08
C PHE A 27 16.85 -14.11 -10.95
N ALA A 28 15.99 -14.59 -10.05
CA ALA A 28 15.52 -13.83 -8.90
C ALA A 28 16.67 -13.48 -7.95
N VAL A 29 17.56 -14.43 -7.64
CA VAL A 29 18.73 -14.21 -6.78
C VAL A 29 19.67 -13.16 -7.40
N LEU A 30 20.02 -13.30 -8.68
CA LEU A 30 20.86 -12.33 -9.39
C LEU A 30 20.23 -10.94 -9.43
N THR A 31 18.91 -10.87 -9.62
CA THR A 31 18.17 -9.60 -9.64
C THR A 31 18.09 -8.95 -8.25
N MET A 32 17.94 -9.74 -7.17
CA MET A 32 17.96 -9.22 -5.80
C MET A 32 19.32 -8.65 -5.41
N ILE A 33 20.40 -9.30 -5.86
CA ILE A 33 21.78 -8.87 -5.61
C ILE A 33 22.11 -7.55 -6.35
N LYS A 34 21.34 -7.18 -7.38
CA LYS A 34 21.46 -5.92 -8.14
C LYS A 34 22.88 -5.62 -8.67
N LEU A 35 23.72 -6.65 -8.86
CA LEU A 35 25.09 -6.48 -9.34
C LEU A 35 25.17 -6.23 -10.85
N PHE A 36 24.23 -6.75 -11.63
CA PHE A 36 24.25 -6.59 -13.09
C PHE A 36 22.90 -6.13 -13.65
N ASP A 37 22.95 -5.62 -14.88
CA ASP A 37 21.78 -5.28 -15.66
C ASP A 37 20.89 -6.49 -15.94
N LYS A 38 19.58 -6.23 -16.08
CA LYS A 38 18.55 -7.26 -16.29
C LYS A 38 18.86 -8.22 -17.44
N ARG A 39 19.45 -7.73 -18.52
CA ARG A 39 19.83 -8.55 -19.69
C ARG A 39 20.98 -9.51 -19.37
N ILE A 40 21.97 -9.04 -18.61
CA ILE A 40 23.12 -9.85 -18.18
C ILE A 40 22.65 -10.91 -17.18
N ASN A 41 21.75 -10.55 -16.26
CA ASN A 41 21.15 -11.49 -15.31
C ASN A 41 20.41 -12.63 -16.01
N ILE A 42 19.67 -12.34 -17.09
CA ILE A 42 18.98 -13.38 -17.88
C ILE A 42 19.99 -14.36 -18.49
N ILE A 43 21.07 -13.85 -19.10
CA ILE A 43 22.09 -14.68 -19.74
C ILE A 43 22.80 -15.54 -18.69
N LEU A 44 23.21 -14.93 -17.57
CA LEU A 44 23.86 -15.63 -16.46
C LEU A 44 22.95 -16.70 -15.84
N SER A 45 21.68 -16.39 -15.59
CA SER A 45 20.74 -17.38 -15.03
C SER A 45 20.51 -18.55 -15.99
N LEU A 46 20.49 -18.29 -17.30
CA LEU A 46 20.35 -19.33 -18.31
C LEU A 46 21.59 -20.24 -18.36
N CYS A 47 22.80 -19.66 -18.34
CA CYS A 47 24.05 -20.42 -18.25
C CYS A 47 24.13 -21.26 -16.97
N LEU A 48 23.82 -20.67 -15.81
CA LEU A 48 23.82 -21.38 -14.52
C LEU A 48 22.81 -22.52 -14.48
N THR A 49 21.64 -22.34 -15.09
CA THR A 49 20.61 -23.38 -15.16
C THR A 49 21.06 -24.54 -16.05
N LEU A 50 21.69 -24.26 -17.20
CA LEU A 50 22.26 -25.28 -18.08
C LEU A 50 23.41 -26.05 -17.42
N ILE A 51 24.28 -25.36 -16.67
CA ILE A 51 25.37 -26.00 -15.91
C ILE A 51 24.79 -26.91 -14.81
N ALA A 52 23.80 -26.41 -14.06
CA ALA A 52 23.13 -27.19 -13.02
C ALA A 52 22.44 -28.43 -13.60
N TRP A 53 21.84 -28.31 -14.80
CA TRP A 53 21.16 -29.39 -15.52
C TRP A 53 22.09 -30.59 -15.77
N TYR A 54 23.32 -30.33 -16.20
CA TYR A 54 24.30 -31.38 -16.49
C TYR A 54 24.93 -31.97 -15.22
N GLY A 55 25.03 -31.19 -14.14
CA GLY A 55 25.78 -31.55 -12.93
C GLY A 55 25.01 -32.36 -11.87
N GLY A 56 23.80 -32.86 -12.14
CA GLY A 56 22.97 -33.57 -11.14
C GLY A 56 22.42 -32.70 -10.00
N ALA A 57 22.95 -31.50 -9.79
CA ALA A 57 22.42 -30.51 -8.85
C ALA A 57 21.01 -30.03 -9.23
N PHE A 58 20.65 -30.09 -10.51
CA PHE A 58 19.34 -29.71 -11.01
C PHE A 58 18.20 -30.54 -10.43
N THR A 59 18.34 -31.86 -10.38
CA THR A 59 17.29 -32.74 -9.82
C THR A 59 17.11 -32.49 -8.33
N PHE A 60 18.20 -32.25 -7.60
CA PHE A 60 18.14 -31.87 -6.19
C PHE A 60 17.41 -30.54 -5.97
N ILE A 61 17.79 -29.47 -6.70
CA ILE A 61 17.19 -28.14 -6.57
C ILE A 61 15.71 -28.18 -6.98
N ALA A 62 15.39 -28.82 -8.11
CA ALA A 62 14.02 -28.93 -8.61
C ALA A 62 13.11 -29.69 -7.64
N THR A 63 13.58 -30.80 -7.08
CA THR A 63 12.80 -31.62 -6.13
C THR A 63 12.63 -30.88 -4.80
N TRP A 64 13.70 -30.24 -4.31
CA TRP A 64 13.64 -29.43 -3.09
C TRP A 64 12.70 -28.23 -3.25
N LEU A 65 12.72 -27.54 -4.40
CA LEU A 65 11.80 -26.44 -4.67
C LEU A 65 10.35 -26.93 -4.78
N ALA A 66 10.09 -28.01 -5.53
CA ALA A 66 8.74 -28.57 -5.66
C ALA A 66 8.13 -28.91 -4.29
N ARG A 67 8.93 -29.51 -3.40
CA ARG A 67 8.52 -29.81 -2.03
C ARG A 67 8.34 -28.55 -1.19
N SER A 68 9.21 -27.56 -1.35
CA SER A 68 9.18 -26.31 -0.58
C SER A 68 8.03 -25.38 -0.99
N ILE A 69 7.67 -25.35 -2.28
CA ILE A 69 6.56 -24.52 -2.80
C ILE A 69 5.26 -24.84 -2.08
N ALA A 70 4.98 -26.12 -1.78
CA ALA A 70 3.80 -26.52 -1.03
C ALA A 70 3.77 -25.88 0.38
N TYR A 71 4.90 -25.89 1.09
CA TYR A 71 5.03 -25.25 2.40
C TYR A 71 4.93 -23.72 2.33
N PHE A 72 5.64 -23.10 1.38
CA PHE A 72 5.59 -21.64 1.20
C PHE A 72 4.19 -21.16 0.81
N THR A 73 3.46 -21.92 -0.01
CA THR A 73 2.09 -21.58 -0.43
C THR A 73 1.16 -21.56 0.78
N LEU A 74 1.25 -22.56 1.67
CA LEU A 74 0.49 -22.60 2.91
C LEU A 74 0.81 -21.41 3.83
N VAL A 75 2.08 -21.07 3.98
CA VAL A 75 2.52 -19.93 4.81
C VAL A 75 2.02 -18.61 4.24
N ILE A 76 2.21 -18.38 2.94
CA ILE A 76 1.75 -17.16 2.26
C ILE A 76 0.23 -17.05 2.34
N PHE A 77 -0.50 -18.14 2.08
CA PHE A 77 -1.95 -18.17 2.21
C PHE A 77 -2.39 -17.82 3.62
N SER A 78 -1.75 -18.39 4.64
CA SER A 78 -2.05 -18.09 6.04
C SER A 78 -1.81 -16.62 6.38
N ILE A 79 -0.70 -16.04 5.92
CA ILE A 79 -0.39 -14.61 6.11
C ILE A 79 -1.44 -13.73 5.44
N VAL A 80 -1.77 -14.01 4.17
CA VAL A 80 -2.78 -13.26 3.42
C VAL A 80 -4.16 -13.40 4.07
N PHE A 81 -4.50 -14.57 4.59
CA PHE A 81 -5.76 -14.83 5.26
C PHE A 81 -5.86 -14.06 6.60
N ILE A 82 -4.81 -14.09 7.42
CA ILE A 82 -4.76 -13.36 8.69
C ILE A 82 -4.83 -11.85 8.43
N LEU A 83 -3.98 -11.32 7.53
CA LEU A 83 -3.98 -9.90 7.18
C LEU A 83 -5.31 -9.49 6.55
N GLY A 84 -5.84 -10.29 5.63
CA GLY A 84 -7.14 -10.07 4.99
C GLY A 84 -8.28 -10.04 6.01
N GLY A 85 -8.29 -10.97 6.96
CA GLY A 85 -9.24 -11.00 8.07
C GLY A 85 -9.15 -9.76 8.97
N LEU A 86 -7.93 -9.35 9.33
CA LEU A 86 -7.67 -8.14 10.13
C LEU A 86 -8.12 -6.88 9.39
N PHE A 87 -7.79 -6.73 8.10
CA PHE A 87 -8.23 -5.59 7.28
C PHE A 87 -9.75 -5.57 7.10
N TRP A 88 -10.38 -6.72 6.93
CA TRP A 88 -11.84 -6.83 6.82
C TRP A 88 -12.53 -6.47 8.14
N ALA A 89 -12.01 -6.95 9.27
CA ALA A 89 -12.50 -6.61 10.60
C ALA A 89 -12.31 -5.11 10.92
N ALA A 90 -11.15 -4.54 10.60
CA ALA A 90 -10.89 -3.11 10.76
C ALA A 90 -11.78 -2.24 9.85
N GLY A 91 -12.04 -2.69 8.62
CA GLY A 91 -12.94 -2.03 7.67
C GLY A 91 -14.41 -2.05 8.11
N LYS A 92 -14.89 -3.15 8.70
CA LYS A 92 -16.23 -3.22 9.31
C LYS A 92 -16.36 -2.32 10.54
N THR A 93 -15.31 -2.24 11.36
CA THR A 93 -15.31 -1.39 12.57
C THR A 93 -15.40 0.09 12.21
N LYS A 94 -14.66 0.56 11.19
CA LYS A 94 -14.84 1.92 10.65
C LYS A 94 -16.26 2.14 10.13
N LYS A 95 -16.82 1.21 9.34
CA LYS A 95 -18.18 1.35 8.81
C LYS A 95 -19.25 1.40 9.91
N MET A 96 -19.10 0.69 11.03
CA MET A 96 -19.99 0.83 12.19
C MET A 96 -19.79 2.17 12.92
N TYR A 97 -18.54 2.57 13.17
CA TYR A 97 -18.26 3.82 13.88
C TYR A 97 -18.77 5.06 13.12
N TYR A 98 -18.65 5.05 11.78
CA TYR A 98 -19.18 6.12 10.93
C TYR A 98 -20.69 6.02 10.66
N LYS A 99 -21.30 4.82 10.71
CA LYS A 99 -22.77 4.66 10.63
C LYS A 99 -23.50 5.21 11.86
N HIS A 100 -22.83 5.34 13.01
CA HIS A 100 -23.43 5.88 14.23
C HIS A 100 -23.27 7.40 14.40
N LEU A 101 -22.57 8.10 13.50
CA LEU A 101 -22.78 9.54 13.37
C LEU A 101 -24.13 9.73 12.68
N SER A 102 -25.20 9.90 13.48
CA SER A 102 -26.52 10.26 12.97
C SER A 102 -26.38 11.36 11.91
N PRO A 103 -27.07 11.28 10.76
CA PRO A 103 -27.02 12.30 9.71
C PRO A 103 -27.24 13.72 10.27
N GLU A 104 -28.07 13.86 11.31
CA GLU A 104 -28.28 15.11 12.04
C GLU A 104 -27.01 15.64 12.73
N LYS A 105 -26.20 14.77 13.34
CA LYS A 105 -24.92 15.16 13.96
C LYS A 105 -23.91 15.60 12.91
N LYS A 106 -23.85 14.90 11.76
CA LYS A 106 -22.99 15.28 10.63
C LYS A 106 -23.40 16.65 10.08
N GLU A 107 -24.69 16.87 9.88
CA GLU A 107 -25.23 18.16 9.42
C GLU A 107 -24.94 19.28 10.42
N LYS A 108 -25.12 19.03 11.72
CA LYS A 108 -24.80 19.99 12.78
C LYS A 108 -23.32 20.36 12.81
N LEU A 109 -22.42 19.39 12.61
CA LEU A 109 -20.98 19.63 12.51
C LEU A 109 -20.60 20.42 11.26
N LEU A 110 -21.23 20.13 10.11
CA LEU A 110 -21.02 20.88 8.87
C LEU A 110 -21.50 22.34 8.99
N LYS A 111 -22.69 22.56 9.55
CA LYS A 111 -23.21 23.91 9.85
C LYS A 111 -22.30 24.67 10.83
N ARG A 112 -21.76 23.98 11.84
CA ARG A 112 -20.80 24.58 12.79
C ARG A 112 -19.48 24.94 12.09
N LEU A 113 -18.98 24.08 11.21
CA LEU A 113 -17.77 24.32 10.42
C LEU A 113 -17.93 25.51 9.47
N GLU A 114 -19.10 25.65 8.83
CA GLU A 114 -19.39 26.80 7.97
C GLU A 114 -19.44 28.11 8.78
N LYS A 115 -20.07 28.10 9.96
CA LYS A 115 -20.08 29.27 10.87
C LYS A 115 -18.67 29.67 11.31
N LEU A 116 -17.82 28.70 11.65
CA LEU A 116 -16.43 28.95 12.03
C LEU A 116 -15.61 29.53 10.87
N ARG A 117 -15.79 29.04 9.63
CA ARG A 117 -15.15 29.62 8.44
C ARG A 117 -15.55 31.07 8.20
N LYS A 118 -16.84 31.40 8.36
CA LYS A 118 -17.33 32.79 8.24
C LYS A 118 -16.73 33.69 9.33
N LYS A 119 -16.68 33.23 10.59
CA LYS A 119 -16.04 33.96 11.69
C LYS A 119 -14.54 34.17 11.44
N ARG A 120 -13.82 33.13 11.00
CA ARG A 120 -12.40 33.21 10.65
C ARG A 120 -12.16 34.29 9.61
N LYS A 121 -12.95 34.30 8.53
CA LYS A 121 -12.84 35.30 7.46
C LYS A 121 -13.05 36.73 8.02
N LYS A 122 -14.08 36.93 8.84
CA LYS A 122 -14.34 38.23 9.47
C LYS A 122 -13.18 38.69 10.34
N TYR A 123 -12.63 37.83 11.19
CA TYR A 123 -11.50 38.21 12.03
C TYR A 123 -10.20 38.42 11.24
N MET A 124 -10.03 37.74 10.10
CA MET A 124 -8.92 38.01 9.18
C MET A 124 -9.05 39.42 8.57
N GLU A 125 -10.25 39.80 8.11
CA GLU A 125 -10.52 41.15 7.58
C GLU A 125 -10.32 42.23 8.64
N GLU A 126 -10.69 41.98 9.90
CA GLU A 126 -10.42 42.93 10.99
C GLU A 126 -8.96 42.96 11.44
N TYR A 127 -8.23 41.84 11.30
CA TYR A 127 -6.78 41.78 11.50
C TYR A 127 -6.05 42.63 10.46
N GLU A 128 -6.38 42.48 9.17
CA GLU A 128 -5.80 43.28 8.08
C GLU A 128 -6.05 44.78 8.28
N LYS A 129 -7.27 45.16 8.68
CA LYS A 129 -7.58 46.56 9.02
C LYS A 129 -6.81 47.09 10.22
N ALA A 130 -6.58 46.25 11.24
CA ALA A 130 -5.79 46.64 12.41
C ALA A 130 -4.30 46.77 12.05
N GLU A 131 -3.81 45.95 11.13
CA GLU A 131 -2.45 46.02 10.57
C GLU A 131 -2.24 47.32 9.78
N GLU A 132 -3.17 47.69 8.90
CA GLU A 132 -3.16 48.97 8.18
C GLU A 132 -3.17 50.19 9.14
N GLN A 133 -3.83 50.05 10.29
CA GLN A 133 -3.92 51.08 11.32
C GLN A 133 -2.73 51.09 12.30
N GLY A 134 -1.83 50.09 12.24
CA GLY A 134 -0.72 49.94 13.19
C GLY A 134 -1.15 49.61 14.63
N ASP A 135 -2.38 49.15 14.84
CA ASP A 135 -2.94 48.86 16.17
C ASP A 135 -2.52 47.46 16.63
N THR A 136 -1.30 47.38 17.16
CA THR A 136 -0.67 46.13 17.64
C THR A 136 -1.48 45.39 18.71
N ALA A 137 -2.25 46.10 19.53
CA ALA A 137 -3.10 45.50 20.55
C ALA A 137 -4.26 44.72 19.91
N LYS A 138 -4.95 45.32 18.94
CA LYS A 138 -6.03 44.65 18.19
C LYS A 138 -5.50 43.51 17.32
N MET A 139 -4.35 43.67 16.67
CA MET A 139 -3.71 42.60 15.88
C MET A 139 -3.48 41.35 16.74
N SER A 140 -2.91 41.51 17.94
CA SER A 140 -2.67 40.37 18.84
C SER A 140 -3.96 39.67 19.30
N THR A 141 -5.04 40.45 19.45
CA THR A 141 -6.35 39.94 19.87
C THR A 141 -6.99 39.13 18.75
N TYR A 142 -7.01 39.65 17.52
CA TYR A 142 -7.56 38.94 16.37
C TYR A 142 -6.72 37.71 15.99
N ALA A 143 -5.40 37.77 16.10
CA ALA A 143 -4.53 36.61 15.89
C ALA A 143 -4.88 35.45 16.83
N ARG A 144 -5.06 35.73 18.13
CA ARG A 144 -5.49 34.71 19.11
C ARG A 144 -6.86 34.11 18.76
N LEU A 145 -7.82 34.94 18.33
CA LEU A 145 -9.15 34.48 17.94
C LEU A 145 -9.12 33.61 16.68
N ILE A 146 -8.26 33.93 15.71
CA ILE A 146 -8.04 33.11 14.50
C ILE A 146 -7.46 31.75 14.89
N ASP A 147 -6.45 31.72 15.77
CA ASP A 147 -5.86 30.48 16.27
C ASP A 147 -6.86 29.59 17.03
N GLU A 148 -7.71 30.20 17.87
CA GLU A 148 -8.77 29.48 18.58
C GLU A 148 -9.77 28.84 17.59
N ILE A 149 -10.16 29.58 16.55
CA ILE A 149 -11.04 29.06 15.49
C ILE A 149 -10.36 27.96 14.69
N ASP A 150 -9.09 28.10 14.33
CA ASP A 150 -8.35 27.09 13.58
C ASP A 150 -8.17 25.80 14.39
N ASN A 151 -8.02 25.90 15.71
CA ASN A 151 -8.04 24.77 16.62
C ASN A 151 -9.43 24.10 16.68
N GLU A 152 -10.52 24.85 16.75
CA GLU A 152 -11.87 24.29 16.67
C GLU A 152 -12.13 23.58 15.33
N ILE A 153 -11.72 24.19 14.21
CA ILE A 153 -11.85 23.59 12.86
C ILE A 153 -11.07 22.28 12.80
N ARG A 154 -9.87 22.21 13.38
CA ARG A 154 -9.05 21.00 13.42
C ARG A 154 -9.75 19.88 14.21
N LYS A 155 -10.30 20.19 15.39
CA LYS A 155 -11.08 19.22 16.20
C LYS A 155 -12.29 18.68 15.43
N ILE A 156 -13.02 19.54 14.73
CA ILE A 156 -14.19 19.14 13.94
C ILE A 156 -13.79 18.29 12.73
N LYS A 157 -12.70 18.62 12.03
CA LYS A 157 -12.17 17.80 10.93
C LYS A 157 -11.78 16.39 11.39
N ILE A 158 -11.13 16.27 12.55
CA ILE A 158 -10.79 14.97 13.15
C ILE A 158 -12.06 14.17 13.45
N ALA A 159 -13.10 14.82 14.00
CA ALA A 159 -14.38 14.18 14.30
C ALA A 159 -15.18 13.76 13.06
N LEU A 160 -15.06 14.50 11.95
CA LEU A 160 -15.70 14.17 10.67
C LEU A 160 -14.99 13.02 9.92
N GLY A 161 -13.72 12.74 10.25
CA GLY A 161 -12.91 11.78 9.51
C GLY A 161 -12.51 12.29 8.12
N PRO A 162 -11.84 11.46 7.29
CA PRO A 162 -11.60 11.80 5.90
C PRO A 162 -12.95 11.92 5.17
N LEU A 163 -13.24 13.14 4.69
CA LEU A 163 -14.35 13.43 3.78
C LEU A 163 -14.04 12.90 2.37
#